data_AF-A0A1B1V3H5-F1
#
_entry.id   AF-A0A1B1V3H5-F1
#
_cell.length_a   1.000
_cell.length_b   1.000
_cell.length_c   1.000
_cell.angle_alpha   90.00
_cell.angle_beta   90.00
_cell.angle_gamma   90.00
#
_symmetry.space_group_name_H-M   'P 1'
#
loop_
_entity.id
_entity.type
_entity.pdbx_description
1 polymer ?
#
loop_
_entity_poly.entity_id
_entity_poly.type
_entity_poly.pdbx_seq_one_letter_code
_entity_poly.pdbx_strand_id
1 'polypeptide(L)'
;MKYQCLVIFATFFLVHQIHAETPHQKCNREWGRTQEGCITHCTYKHYGFSDNNYRITKKHIEKLRDILIEYKAVPLSDKSKITGHIRACADRANAKKPKSTEDKCKKIIHYYRCVVDGKTLTWNRYAHAMIPYEKTFNL
;
A
#
# COMPACT_ATOMS: atom_id res chain seq x y z
N MET A 1 -35.18 37.90 11.63
CA MET A 1 -34.28 36.97 12.35
C MET A 1 -34.90 35.58 12.52
N LYS A 2 -35.14 34.81 11.44
CA LYS A 2 -35.58 33.40 11.55
C LYS A 2 -34.81 32.42 10.65
N TYR A 3 -34.01 32.93 9.71
CA TYR A 3 -33.24 32.09 8.77
C TYR A 3 -31.72 32.24 8.91
N GLN A 4 -31.23 33.17 9.74
CA GLN A 4 -29.78 33.39 9.87
C GLN A 4 -29.05 32.28 10.62
N CYS A 5 -29.71 31.60 11.57
CA CYS A 5 -29.12 30.44 12.26
C CYS A 5 -29.01 29.21 11.33
N LEU A 6 -29.95 29.03 10.40
CA LEU A 6 -29.96 27.90 9.46
C LEU A 6 -28.84 27.99 8.42
N VAL A 7 -28.52 29.20 7.96
CA VAL A 7 -27.43 29.43 6.99
C VAL A 7 -26.06 29.17 7.61
N ILE A 8 -25.85 29.55 8.88
CA ILE A 8 -24.56 29.38 9.57
C ILE A 8 -24.26 27.89 9.83
N PHE A 9 -25.28 27.08 10.17
CA PHE A 9 -25.12 25.63 10.35
C PHE A 9 -24.82 24.91 9.02
N ALA A 10 -25.44 25.32 7.91
CA ALA A 10 -25.16 24.74 6.60
C ALA A 10 -23.73 25.03 6.12
N THR A 11 -23.19 26.22 6.41
CA THR A 11 -21.80 26.57 6.09
C THR A 11 -20.78 25.79 6.92
N PHE A 12 -21.09 25.40 8.16
CA PHE A 12 -20.18 24.56 8.96
C PHE A 12 -20.06 23.12 8.43
N PHE A 13 -21.14 22.57 7.85
CA PHE A 13 -21.12 21.23 7.25
C PHE A 13 -20.41 21.17 5.90
N LEU A 14 -20.36 22.27 5.14
CA LEU A 14 -19.71 22.31 3.82
C LEU A 14 -18.18 22.47 3.88
N VAL A 15 -17.62 22.93 5.00
CA VAL A 15 -16.16 23.16 5.14
C VAL A 15 -15.41 21.91 5.66
N HIS A 16 -16.11 20.85 6.06
CA HIS A 16 -15.51 19.59 6.50
C HIS A 16 -15.37 18.53 5.40
N GLN A 17 -15.34 18.93 4.11
CA GLN A 17 -14.74 18.08 3.08
C GLN A 17 -13.22 18.06 3.26
N ILE A 18 -12.75 17.51 4.39
CA ILE A 18 -11.43 16.91 4.48
C ILE A 18 -11.48 15.80 3.43
N HIS A 19 -10.94 16.09 2.24
CA HIS A 19 -10.76 15.08 1.22
C HIS A 19 -9.76 14.09 1.79
N ALA A 20 -10.28 13.00 2.34
CA ALA A 20 -9.51 11.90 2.89
C ALA A 20 -8.42 11.52 1.89
N GLU A 21 -7.17 11.80 2.22
CA GLU A 21 -6.08 11.55 1.29
C GLU A 21 -5.71 10.06 1.34
N THR A 22 -5.65 9.42 0.18
CA THR A 22 -5.18 8.03 0.09
C THR A 22 -3.66 7.96 0.26
N PRO A 23 -3.13 6.83 0.76
CA PRO A 23 -1.68 6.61 0.83
C PRO A 23 -0.95 6.88 -0.48
N HIS A 24 -1.47 6.48 -1.64
CA HIS A 24 -0.81 6.76 -2.91
C HIS A 24 -0.79 8.26 -3.24
N GLN A 25 -1.89 8.98 -3.03
CA GLN A 25 -1.95 10.43 -3.24
C GLN A 25 -0.92 11.17 -2.38
N LYS A 26 -0.89 10.85 -1.07
CA LYS A 26 0.08 11.44 -0.14
C LYS A 26 1.52 11.18 -0.58
N CYS A 27 1.84 9.92 -0.85
CA CYS A 27 3.19 9.53 -1.25
C CYS A 27 3.59 10.13 -2.59
N ASN A 28 2.68 10.26 -3.55
CA ASN A 28 2.96 10.90 -4.83
C ASN A 28 3.19 12.42 -4.67
N ARG A 29 2.41 13.10 -3.82
CA ARG A 29 2.62 14.53 -3.51
C ARG A 29 3.99 14.77 -2.85
N GLU A 30 4.39 13.93 -1.90
CA GLU A 30 5.65 14.06 -1.17
C GLU A 30 6.88 13.69 -2.02
N TRP A 31 6.80 12.60 -2.79
CA TRP A 31 7.98 11.98 -3.41
C TRP A 31 7.98 12.00 -4.94
N GLY A 32 6.86 12.30 -5.60
CA GLY A 32 6.72 12.19 -7.05
C GLY A 32 7.62 13.12 -7.87
N ARG A 33 8.14 14.19 -7.27
CA ARG A 33 9.07 15.12 -7.95
C ARG A 33 10.53 14.92 -7.60
N THR A 34 10.84 14.19 -6.54
CA THR A 34 12.19 14.13 -5.94
C THR A 34 12.76 12.72 -5.91
N GLN A 35 11.94 11.72 -5.59
CA GLN A 35 12.34 10.33 -5.44
C GLN A 35 11.17 9.40 -5.78
N GLU A 36 10.75 9.38 -7.05
CA GLU A 36 9.63 8.54 -7.54
C GLU A 36 9.79 7.06 -7.13
N GLY A 37 11.03 6.57 -7.14
CA GLY A 37 11.37 5.22 -6.70
C GLY A 37 10.95 4.88 -5.26
N CYS A 38 10.74 5.89 -4.40
CA CYS A 38 10.34 5.72 -3.01
C CYS A 38 8.82 5.71 -2.79
N ILE A 39 8.00 6.05 -3.80
CA ILE A 39 6.53 6.03 -3.70
C ILE A 39 6.03 4.64 -3.30
N THR A 40 6.61 3.58 -3.87
CA THR A 40 6.23 2.19 -3.55
C THR A 40 6.52 1.86 -2.08
N HIS A 41 7.66 2.32 -1.55
CA HIS A 41 7.95 2.09 -0.14
C HIS A 41 7.02 2.88 0.78
N CYS A 42 6.81 4.17 0.48
CA CYS A 42 5.91 5.03 1.23
C CYS A 42 4.49 4.42 1.32
N THR A 43 3.94 3.97 0.19
CA THR A 43 2.62 3.31 0.15
C THR A 43 2.62 1.99 0.92
N TYR A 44 3.63 1.13 0.71
CA TYR A 44 3.75 -0.15 1.42
C TYR A 44 3.88 0.02 2.93
N LYS A 45 4.51 1.09 3.40
CA LYS A 45 4.57 1.43 4.82
C LYS A 45 3.17 1.74 5.38
N HIS A 46 2.39 2.57 4.70
CA HIS A 46 1.01 2.86 5.10
C HIS A 46 0.15 1.60 5.12
N TYR A 47 0.32 0.72 4.14
CA TYR A 47 -0.41 -0.55 4.04
C TYR A 47 0.03 -1.61 5.05
N GLY A 48 1.18 -1.43 5.70
CA GLY A 48 1.77 -2.41 6.62
C GLY A 48 2.51 -3.56 5.93
N PHE A 49 2.93 -3.38 4.67
CA PHE A 49 3.67 -4.37 3.87
C PHE A 49 5.20 -4.21 3.98
N SER A 50 5.67 -3.13 4.61
CA SER A 50 7.07 -2.94 5.02
C SER A 50 7.13 -1.97 6.21
N ASP A 51 8.25 -1.91 6.94
CA ASP A 51 8.45 -0.90 7.99
C ASP A 51 9.30 0.30 7.52
N ASN A 52 9.42 1.32 8.38
CA ASN A 52 10.27 2.50 8.15
C ASN A 52 11.73 2.19 7.78
N ASN A 53 12.22 0.99 8.12
CA ASN A 53 13.58 0.55 7.87
C ASN A 53 13.66 -0.36 6.63
N TYR A 54 12.64 -0.33 5.77
CA TYR A 54 12.56 -1.13 4.54
C TYR A 54 12.64 -2.64 4.80
N ARG A 55 12.29 -3.10 6.01
CA ARG A 55 12.30 -4.52 6.38
C ARG A 55 10.94 -5.15 6.08
N ILE A 56 10.97 -6.38 5.58
CA ILE A 56 9.78 -7.17 5.29
C ILE A 56 9.79 -8.36 6.26
N THR A 57 9.01 -8.27 7.33
CA THR A 57 8.96 -9.30 8.37
C THR A 57 7.82 -10.28 8.09
N LYS A 58 7.74 -11.35 8.90
CA LYS A 58 6.61 -12.28 8.86
C LYS A 58 5.25 -11.56 8.94
N LYS A 59 5.11 -10.58 9.85
CA LYS A 59 3.87 -9.79 10.00
C LYS A 59 3.47 -9.08 8.71
N HIS A 60 4.44 -8.50 7.98
CA HIS A 60 4.17 -7.80 6.72
C HIS A 60 3.74 -8.76 5.61
N ILE A 61 4.38 -9.94 5.52
CA ILE A 61 4.02 -11.00 4.58
C ILE A 61 2.59 -11.48 4.85
N GLU A 62 2.26 -11.72 6.12
CA GLU A 62 0.95 -12.17 6.55
C GLU A 62 -0.13 -11.13 6.24
N LYS A 63 0.14 -9.85 6.53
CA LYS A 63 -0.78 -8.75 6.20
C LYS A 63 -1.06 -8.67 4.70
N LEU A 64 -0.05 -8.73 3.84
CA LEU A 64 -0.25 -8.69 2.39
C LEU A 64 -1.08 -9.90 1.91
N ARG A 65 -0.74 -11.11 2.37
CA ARG A 65 -1.50 -12.32 2.08
C ARG A 65 -2.97 -12.17 2.46
N ASP A 66 -3.24 -11.70 3.68
CA ASP A 66 -4.59 -11.61 4.20
C ASP A 66 -5.44 -10.64 3.38
N ILE A 67 -4.89 -9.49 3.00
CA ILE A 67 -5.56 -8.55 2.10
C ILE A 67 -5.82 -9.17 0.71
N LEU A 68 -4.85 -9.89 0.14
CA LEU A 68 -5.06 -10.55 -1.15
C LEU A 68 -6.18 -11.61 -1.10
N ILE A 69 -6.37 -12.29 0.04
CA ILE A 69 -7.44 -13.28 0.21
C ILE A 69 -8.78 -12.62 0.52
N GLU A 70 -8.79 -11.63 1.42
CA GLU A 70 -9.97 -10.88 1.84
C GLU A 70 -10.66 -10.23 0.64
N TYR A 71 -9.87 -9.55 -0.19
CA TYR A 71 -10.34 -8.88 -1.41
C TYR A 71 -10.34 -9.79 -2.65
N LYS A 72 -10.37 -11.11 -2.46
CA LYS A 72 -10.57 -12.13 -3.51
C LYS A 72 -9.57 -12.09 -4.67
N ALA A 73 -8.42 -11.42 -4.50
CA ALA A 73 -7.33 -11.51 -5.45
C ALA A 73 -6.74 -12.93 -5.48
N VAL A 74 -6.79 -13.68 -4.37
CA VAL A 74 -6.33 -15.07 -4.28
C VAL A 74 -7.39 -15.91 -3.52
N PRO A 75 -7.80 -17.10 -4.01
CA PRO A 75 -8.74 -17.94 -3.28
C PRO A 75 -8.09 -18.45 -1.98
N LEU A 76 -8.91 -18.68 -0.95
CA LEU A 76 -8.43 -19.17 0.34
C LEU A 76 -7.71 -20.53 0.22
N SER A 77 -8.10 -21.38 -0.74
CA SER A 77 -7.44 -22.65 -1.04
C SER A 77 -5.95 -22.48 -1.40
N ASP A 78 -5.58 -21.35 -2.01
CA ASP A 78 -4.20 -21.05 -2.42
C ASP A 78 -3.39 -20.33 -1.34
N LYS A 79 -3.93 -20.19 -0.12
CA LYS A 79 -3.30 -19.46 1.00
C LYS A 79 -1.84 -19.86 1.22
N SER A 80 -1.55 -21.17 1.23
CA SER A 80 -0.18 -21.67 1.43
C SER A 80 0.75 -21.28 0.27
N LYS A 81 0.27 -21.46 -0.98
CA LYS A 81 1.00 -21.14 -2.21
C LYS A 81 1.37 -19.66 -2.26
N ILE A 82 0.41 -18.76 -2.06
CA ILE A 82 0.68 -17.32 -2.08
C ILE A 82 1.57 -16.90 -0.90
N THR A 83 1.41 -17.49 0.28
CA THR A 83 2.29 -17.22 1.44
C THR A 83 3.74 -17.58 1.12
N GLY A 84 3.96 -18.77 0.52
CA GLY A 84 5.28 -19.23 0.12
C GLY A 84 5.92 -18.31 -0.92
N HIS A 85 5.15 -17.89 -1.92
CA HIS A 85 5.61 -16.95 -2.96
C HIS A 85 6.03 -15.59 -2.38
N ILE A 86 5.17 -14.97 -1.57
CA ILE A 86 5.47 -13.68 -0.93
C ILE A 86 6.70 -13.81 -0.04
N ARG A 87 6.80 -14.90 0.74
CA ARG A 87 7.96 -15.17 1.59
C ARG A 87 9.26 -15.30 0.78
N ALA A 88 9.28 -16.08 -0.29
CA ALA A 88 10.45 -16.21 -1.14
C ALA A 88 10.89 -14.87 -1.77
N CYS A 89 9.94 -13.99 -2.10
CA CYS A 89 10.24 -12.63 -2.54
C CYS A 89 10.80 -11.75 -1.41
N ALA A 90 10.23 -11.84 -0.21
CA ALA A 90 10.70 -11.11 0.97
C ALA A 90 12.13 -11.54 1.36
N ASP A 91 12.42 -12.84 1.34
CA ASP A 91 13.74 -13.38 1.67
C ASP A 91 14.80 -12.87 0.68
N ARG A 92 14.51 -12.92 -0.63
CA ARG A 92 15.37 -12.34 -1.67
C ARG A 92 15.59 -10.83 -1.47
N ALA A 93 14.57 -10.09 -1.08
CA ALA A 93 14.69 -8.67 -0.83
C ALA A 93 15.50 -8.38 0.44
N ASN A 94 15.30 -9.14 1.52
CA ASN A 94 15.99 -8.97 2.79
C ASN A 94 17.44 -9.42 2.76
N ALA A 95 17.82 -10.34 1.88
CA ALA A 95 19.21 -10.72 1.66
C ALA A 95 20.05 -9.58 1.05
N LYS A 96 19.41 -8.58 0.42
CA LYS A 96 20.11 -7.41 -0.14
C LYS A 96 20.59 -6.50 0.98
N LYS A 97 21.81 -5.96 0.83
CA LYS A 97 22.43 -4.97 1.73
C LYS A 97 22.54 -3.61 1.02
N PRO A 98 21.42 -2.89 0.78
CA PRO A 98 21.44 -1.60 0.10
C PRO A 98 22.19 -0.55 0.92
N LYS A 99 22.97 0.31 0.25
CA LYS A 99 23.83 1.31 0.91
C LYS A 99 23.18 2.69 0.97
N SER A 100 22.43 3.06 -0.07
CA SER A 100 21.73 4.35 -0.15
C SER A 100 20.22 4.22 0.12
N THR A 101 19.56 5.35 0.37
CA THR A 101 18.09 5.41 0.45
C THR A 101 17.45 4.99 -0.87
N GLU A 102 18.03 5.41 -2.00
CA GLU A 102 17.54 5.03 -3.32
C GLU A 102 17.60 3.51 -3.53
N ASP A 103 18.69 2.85 -3.12
CA ASP A 103 18.83 1.40 -3.20
C ASP A 103 17.81 0.67 -2.31
N LYS A 104 17.50 1.25 -1.14
CA LYS A 104 16.47 0.74 -0.23
C LYS A 104 15.08 0.83 -0.88
N CYS A 105 14.77 1.94 -1.56
CA CYS A 105 13.54 2.09 -2.32
C CYS A 105 13.46 1.11 -3.50
N LYS A 106 14.55 0.97 -4.28
CA LYS A 106 14.68 -0.04 -5.36
C LYS A 106 14.48 -1.46 -4.84
N LYS A 107 15.04 -1.80 -3.68
CA LYS A 107 14.80 -3.11 -3.01
C LYS A 107 13.31 -3.38 -2.86
N ILE A 108 12.53 -2.41 -2.38
CA ILE A 108 11.07 -2.57 -2.19
C ILE A 108 10.34 -2.68 -3.53
N ILE A 109 10.74 -1.91 -4.56
CA ILE A 109 10.20 -2.08 -5.92
C ILE A 109 10.45 -3.49 -6.45
N HIS A 110 11.67 -4.02 -6.27
CA HIS A 110 11.98 -5.39 -6.69
C HIS A 110 11.16 -6.43 -5.92
N TYR A 111 10.92 -6.21 -4.63
CA TYR A 111 10.02 -7.05 -3.84
C TYR A 111 8.60 -7.04 -4.42
N TYR A 112 8.03 -5.86 -4.67
CA TYR A 112 6.72 -5.73 -5.31
C TYR A 112 6.65 -6.46 -6.65
N ARG A 113 7.61 -6.22 -7.55
CA ARG A 113 7.68 -6.89 -8.87
C ARG A 113 7.84 -8.40 -8.76
N CYS A 114 8.54 -8.88 -7.74
CA CYS A 114 8.67 -10.29 -7.46
C CYS A 114 7.33 -10.91 -7.02
N VAL A 115 6.58 -10.20 -6.16
CA VAL A 115 5.27 -10.68 -5.70
C VAL A 115 4.27 -10.68 -6.85
N VAL A 116 4.21 -9.61 -7.64
CA VAL A 116 3.33 -9.46 -8.81
C VAL A 116 4.06 -9.95 -10.07
N ASP A 117 4.39 -11.23 -10.07
CA ASP A 117 5.21 -11.88 -11.11
C ASP A 117 4.46 -12.18 -12.42
N GLY A 118 3.16 -11.92 -12.48
CA GLY A 118 2.33 -12.26 -13.63
C GLY A 118 1.94 -13.73 -13.73
N LYS A 119 2.43 -14.60 -12.83
CA LYS A 119 2.20 -16.04 -12.83
C LYS A 119 1.44 -16.49 -11.60
N THR A 120 2.05 -16.33 -10.43
CA THR A 120 1.42 -16.63 -9.13
C THR A 120 0.42 -15.55 -8.76
N LEU A 121 0.77 -14.28 -9.04
CA LEU A 121 -0.12 -13.15 -8.84
C LEU A 121 0.01 -12.19 -10.03
N THR A 122 -1.04 -12.15 -10.85
CA THR A 122 -1.16 -11.20 -11.95
C THR A 122 -1.39 -9.78 -11.44
N TRP A 123 -0.95 -8.78 -12.18
CA TRP A 123 -1.20 -7.38 -11.84
C TRP A 123 -2.70 -7.06 -11.69
N ASN A 124 -3.56 -7.56 -12.60
CA ASN A 124 -5.01 -7.32 -12.51
C ASN A 124 -5.61 -7.80 -11.17
N ARG A 125 -5.24 -9.00 -10.74
CA ARG A 125 -5.68 -9.55 -9.44
C ARG A 125 -5.13 -8.75 -8.27
N TYR A 126 -3.86 -8.37 -8.32
CA TYR A 126 -3.26 -7.50 -7.30
C TYR A 126 -3.99 -6.14 -7.22
N ALA A 127 -4.18 -5.46 -8.34
CA ALA A 127 -4.87 -4.18 -8.43
C ALA A 127 -6.33 -4.29 -7.95
N HIS A 128 -7.02 -5.38 -8.27
CA HIS A 128 -8.38 -5.64 -7.79
C HIS A 128 -8.48 -5.66 -6.26
N ALA A 129 -7.45 -6.16 -5.55
CA ALA A 129 -7.40 -6.08 -4.10
C ALA A 129 -6.96 -4.71 -3.58
N MET A 130 -6.00 -4.06 -4.25
CA MET A 130 -5.36 -2.87 -3.72
C MET A 130 -6.16 -1.60 -3.89
N ILE A 131 -6.87 -1.44 -5.00
CA ILE A 131 -7.72 -0.26 -5.25
C ILE A 131 -8.79 -0.08 -4.15
N PRO A 132 -9.59 -1.11 -3.79
CA PRO A 132 -10.55 -0.96 -2.70
C PRO A 132 -9.89 -0.89 -1.32
N TYR A 133 -8.79 -1.64 -1.07
CA TYR A 133 -8.06 -1.57 0.20
C TYR A 133 -7.50 -0.16 0.46
N GLU A 134 -6.98 0.50 -0.56
CA GLU A 134 -6.48 1.87 -0.48
C GLU A 134 -7.56 2.86 -0.01
N LYS A 135 -8.81 2.67 -0.45
CA LYS A 135 -9.95 3.52 -0.05
C LYS A 135 -10.35 3.37 1.42
N THR A 136 -9.82 2.37 2.13
CA THR A 136 -10.06 2.21 3.58
C THR A 136 -9.22 3.14 4.44
N PHE A 137 -8.25 3.83 3.84
CA PHE A 137 -7.40 4.80 4.51
C PHE A 137 -7.98 6.21 4.38
N ASN A 138 -7.89 6.97 5.45
CA ASN A 138 -8.20 8.38 5.50
C ASN A 138 -7.05 9.06 6.26
N LEU A 139 -6.07 9.59 5.51
CA LEU A 139 -4.86 10.22 6.04
C LEU A 139 -4.98 11.73 6.16
#